data_AF-A0A8C6TQK1-F1
#
_entry.id   AF-A0A8C6TQK1-F1
#
_cell.length_a   1.000
_cell.length_b   1.000
_cell.length_c   1.000
_cell.angle_alpha   90.00
_cell.angle_beta   90.00
_cell.angle_gamma   90.00
#
_symmetry.space_group_name_H-M   'P 1'
#
loop_
_entity.id
_entity.type
_entity.pdbx_description
1 polymer ?
#
loop_
_entity_poly.entity_id
_entity_poly.type
_entity_poly.pdbx_seq_one_letter_code
_entity_poly.pdbx_strand_id
1 'polypeptide(L)'
;MDCNRTRTGPETCPTLNLTCKEPLRLVGGASRCEGTLEAELRGEWRRVWTYDYYPWDLEAAAAVCRGLDCGFPVSTEKRDESDSKVWWFTTDCVKKESSAVKGCLSDYDSSESRLLQVICSDSVRLVGGRSLCSGSLQIQDQSLAQSWAGVCEGALDRRGAEVLCRELGCGAPLLQGALSPLGQTFHCEGNESKLMDCNRTRTGPGTCPTLNLTCKEPLRLVGGASRCEGTVEAELRGEWRRVVTSDPLWDLEAAAAVCRGLDCGSAVSAEERDESDRSKVWNVYTACVKQSSVKGCLYDVGSSYSLLQVICSDLLNVPEVSVSEGVWAPRAE
;
A
#
# COMPACT_ATOMS: atom_id res chain seq x y z
N MET A 1 -23.73 22.29 7.52
CA MET A 1 -23.95 23.73 7.28
C MET A 1 -23.51 24.03 5.86
N ASP A 2 -24.46 24.41 5.00
CA ASP A 2 -24.22 24.71 3.60
C ASP A 2 -23.44 26.02 3.45
N CYS A 3 -22.23 25.96 2.87
CA CYS A 3 -21.46 27.15 2.51
C CYS A 3 -21.98 27.72 1.20
N ASN A 4 -23.00 28.58 1.27
CA ASN A 4 -23.43 29.39 0.13
C ASN A 4 -22.52 30.62 0.01
N ARG A 5 -21.82 30.74 -1.13
CA ARG A 5 -20.79 31.75 -1.37
C ARG A 5 -21.42 33.01 -1.96
N THR A 6 -21.72 34.01 -1.13
CA THR A 6 -21.89 35.39 -1.61
C THR A 6 -21.36 36.40 -0.60
N ARG A 7 -20.21 37.02 -0.89
CA ARG A 7 -20.01 38.49 -0.99
C ARG A 7 -18.53 38.87 -1.02
N THR A 8 -18.30 39.93 -1.81
CA THR A 8 -17.06 40.61 -2.18
C THR A 8 -16.56 41.56 -1.09
N GLY A 9 -15.27 41.51 -0.74
CA GLY A 9 -14.58 42.53 0.09
C GLY A 9 -13.31 41.99 0.78
N PRO A 10 -12.24 42.79 0.97
CA PRO A 10 -10.97 42.33 1.53
C PRO A 10 -11.03 42.41 3.06
N GLU A 11 -11.47 41.33 3.71
CA GLU A 11 -11.32 41.17 5.15
C GLU A 11 -10.42 39.99 5.44
N THR A 12 -9.38 40.24 6.22
CA THR A 12 -8.46 39.26 6.78
C THR A 12 -9.24 38.22 7.58
N CYS A 13 -9.46 37.04 7.02
CA CYS A 13 -10.06 35.93 7.75
C CYS A 13 -9.08 35.41 8.82
N PRO A 14 -9.47 35.35 10.10
CA PRO A 14 -8.76 34.54 11.08
C PRO A 14 -8.82 33.08 10.62
N THR A 15 -7.72 32.34 10.76
CA THR A 15 -7.62 30.92 10.41
C THR A 15 -8.53 30.08 11.31
N LEU A 16 -9.81 29.99 10.96
CA LEU A 16 -10.69 28.95 11.46
C LEU A 16 -10.19 27.64 10.83
N ASN A 17 -9.61 26.76 11.64
CA ASN A 17 -9.40 25.36 11.28
C ASN A 17 -10.77 24.68 11.19
N LEU A 18 -11.49 24.93 10.10
CA LEU A 18 -12.68 24.18 9.71
C LEU A 18 -12.22 22.86 9.13
N THR A 19 -12.08 21.84 9.98
CA THR A 19 -11.91 20.47 9.50
C THR A 19 -13.26 20.02 8.94
N CYS A 20 -13.41 20.07 7.61
CA CYS A 20 -14.53 19.42 6.95
C CYS A 20 -14.44 17.93 7.25
N LYS A 21 -15.40 17.41 8.02
CA LYS A 21 -15.51 15.97 8.26
C LYS A 21 -15.77 15.31 6.91
N GLU A 22 -14.88 14.39 6.52
CA GLU A 22 -15.10 13.58 5.32
C GLU A 22 -16.46 12.86 5.44
N PRO A 23 -17.26 12.82 4.36
CA PRO A 23 -18.57 12.17 4.38
C PRO A 23 -18.43 10.65 4.25
N LEU A 24 -17.44 10.07 4.94
CA LEU A 24 -17.10 8.65 4.91
C LEU A 24 -17.14 8.11 6.34
N ARG A 25 -17.50 6.83 6.47
CA ARG A 25 -17.36 6.08 7.72
C ARG A 25 -17.21 4.59 7.45
N LEU A 26 -16.63 3.89 8.42
CA LEU A 26 -16.62 2.43 8.47
C LEU A 26 -17.59 1.98 9.56
N VAL A 27 -18.46 1.02 9.24
CA VAL A 27 -19.54 0.55 10.13
C VAL A 27 -19.47 -0.96 10.30
N GLY A 28 -19.75 -1.44 11.51
CA GLY A 28 -19.87 -2.89 11.80
C GLY A 28 -18.55 -3.63 11.99
N GLY A 29 -17.42 -2.93 12.07
CA GLY A 29 -16.13 -3.52 12.47
C GLY A 29 -15.82 -3.37 13.96
N ALA A 30 -14.66 -3.88 14.38
CA ALA A 30 -14.21 -3.83 15.77
C ALA A 30 -13.80 -2.44 16.26
N SER A 31 -13.58 -1.48 15.35
CA SER A 31 -13.19 -0.11 15.67
C SER A 31 -13.78 0.89 14.65
N ARG A 32 -13.61 2.20 14.89
CA ARG A 32 -13.97 3.25 13.91
C ARG A 32 -13.17 3.18 12.59
N CYS A 33 -12.07 2.43 12.59
CA CYS A 33 -11.14 2.28 11.47
C CYS A 33 -11.27 0.92 10.78
N GLU A 34 -12.39 0.22 11.03
CA GLU A 34 -12.67 -1.09 10.47
C GLU A 34 -14.17 -1.22 10.16
N GLY A 35 -14.50 -1.81 9.02
CA GLY A 35 -15.86 -2.22 8.71
C GLY A 35 -16.28 -1.93 7.28
N THR A 36 -17.59 -1.92 7.06
CA THR A 36 -18.22 -1.63 5.78
C THR A 36 -18.13 -0.14 5.48
N LEU A 37 -17.65 0.19 4.29
CA LEU A 37 -17.54 1.56 3.81
C LEU A 37 -18.92 2.11 3.44
N GLU A 38 -19.29 3.18 4.13
CA GLU A 38 -20.47 3.98 3.84
C GLU A 38 -20.09 5.43 3.58
N ALA A 39 -20.88 6.09 2.74
CA ALA A 39 -20.73 7.49 2.44
C ALA A 39 -22.03 8.27 2.65
N GLU A 40 -21.90 9.54 3.01
CA GLU A 40 -23.01 10.47 3.17
C GLU A 40 -23.17 11.34 1.92
N LEU A 41 -24.34 11.26 1.30
CA LEU A 41 -24.71 12.14 0.20
C LEU A 41 -26.11 12.71 0.46
N ARG A 42 -26.22 14.05 0.45
CA ARG A 42 -27.47 14.78 0.73
C ARG A 42 -28.16 14.40 2.05
N GLY A 43 -27.38 14.12 3.10
CA GLY A 43 -27.89 13.79 4.44
C GLY A 43 -28.26 12.31 4.63
N GLU A 44 -28.02 11.46 3.64
CA GLU A 44 -28.31 10.03 3.71
C GLU A 44 -27.01 9.20 3.62
N TRP A 45 -26.85 8.29 4.57
CA TRP A 45 -25.76 7.31 4.59
C TRP A 45 -26.17 6.07 3.82
N ARG A 46 -25.36 5.66 2.84
CA ARG A 46 -25.52 4.39 2.13
C ARG A 46 -24.17 3.70 1.98
N ARG A 47 -24.23 2.38 1.77
CA ARG A 47 -23.07 1.61 1.32
C ARG A 47 -22.57 2.17 -0.01
N VAL A 48 -21.27 2.04 -0.24
CA VAL A 48 -20.68 2.45 -1.51
C VAL A 48 -20.44 1.24 -2.40
N TRP A 49 -20.53 1.47 -3.71
CA TRP A 49 -20.26 0.48 -4.73
C TRP A 49 -19.35 1.05 -5.82
N THR A 50 -18.51 0.20 -6.41
CA THR A 50 -17.58 0.57 -7.47
C THR A 50 -17.77 -0.33 -8.68
N TYR A 51 -17.56 0.22 -9.87
CA TYR A 51 -17.62 -0.55 -11.11
C TYR A 51 -16.50 -1.58 -11.16
N ASP A 52 -16.74 -2.76 -11.75
CA ASP A 52 -15.72 -3.80 -11.87
C ASP A 52 -14.60 -3.42 -12.85
N TYR A 53 -14.86 -2.50 -13.80
CA TYR A 53 -13.85 -1.96 -14.71
C TYR A 53 -12.82 -1.03 -14.02
N TYR A 54 -13.14 -0.52 -12.82
CA TYR A 54 -12.23 0.26 -11.98
C TYR A 54 -12.24 -0.36 -10.58
N PRO A 55 -11.49 -1.45 -10.39
CA PRO A 55 -11.64 -2.30 -9.23
C PRO A 55 -11.27 -1.57 -7.95
N TRP A 56 -11.82 -2.11 -6.88
CA TRP A 56 -11.49 -1.73 -5.52
C TRP A 56 -10.25 -2.50 -5.07
N ASP A 57 -9.12 -1.80 -4.98
CA ASP A 57 -7.83 -2.33 -4.55
C ASP A 57 -7.35 -1.64 -3.25
N LEU A 58 -6.16 -2.05 -2.77
CA LEU A 58 -5.63 -1.56 -1.51
C LEU A 58 -5.18 -0.09 -1.59
N GLU A 59 -4.82 0.42 -2.78
CA GLU A 59 -4.56 1.85 -3.01
C GLU A 59 -5.82 2.70 -2.81
N ALA A 60 -6.98 2.24 -3.31
CA ALA A 60 -8.24 2.92 -3.07
C ALA A 60 -8.61 2.90 -1.57
N ALA A 61 -8.37 1.78 -0.89
CA ALA A 61 -8.53 1.68 0.56
C ALA A 61 -7.56 2.61 1.32
N ALA A 62 -6.33 2.80 0.82
CA ALA A 62 -5.33 3.70 1.39
C ALA A 62 -5.85 5.14 1.46
N ALA A 63 -6.49 5.61 0.39
CA ALA A 63 -7.09 6.94 0.34
C ALA A 63 -8.24 7.10 1.34
N VAL A 64 -9.08 6.07 1.52
CA VAL A 64 -10.15 6.07 2.54
C VAL A 64 -9.57 6.08 3.96
N CYS A 65 -8.59 5.21 4.26
CA CYS A 65 -7.94 5.18 5.57
C CYS A 65 -7.26 6.53 5.90
N ARG A 66 -6.68 7.19 4.90
CA ARG A 66 -6.11 8.53 5.04
C ARG A 66 -7.18 9.59 5.31
N GLY A 67 -8.27 9.60 4.54
CA GLY A 67 -9.37 10.56 4.71
C GLY A 67 -10.10 10.44 6.05
N LEU A 68 -10.14 9.23 6.62
CA LEU A 68 -10.72 8.95 7.94
C LEU A 68 -9.75 9.19 9.10
N ASP A 69 -8.49 9.51 8.81
CA ASP A 69 -7.41 9.57 9.80
C ASP A 69 -7.30 8.26 10.60
N CYS A 70 -7.21 7.16 9.87
CA CYS A 70 -7.20 5.78 10.37
C CYS A 70 -5.89 5.03 10.06
N GLY A 71 -4.86 5.76 9.62
CA GLY A 71 -3.55 5.20 9.35
C GLY A 71 -3.47 4.38 8.06
N PHE A 72 -2.83 3.23 8.13
CA PHE A 72 -2.46 2.39 7.00
C PHE A 72 -3.58 1.42 6.57
N PRO A 73 -3.79 1.16 5.26
CA PRO A 73 -4.72 0.15 4.78
C PRO A 73 -4.17 -1.28 4.99
N VAL A 74 -4.66 -1.99 6.00
CA VAL A 74 -4.21 -3.36 6.32
C VAL A 74 -4.81 -4.36 5.33
N SER A 75 -6.11 -4.25 5.06
CA SER A 75 -6.78 -5.14 4.11
C SER A 75 -8.06 -4.51 3.57
N THR A 76 -8.51 -5.02 2.43
CA THR A 76 -9.72 -4.57 1.78
C THR A 76 -10.38 -5.72 1.05
N GLU A 77 -11.71 -5.79 1.03
CA GLU A 77 -12.45 -6.88 0.39
C GLU A 77 -13.84 -6.49 -0.12
N LYS A 78 -14.28 -7.16 -1.19
CA LYS A 78 -15.69 -7.17 -1.61
C LYS A 78 -16.36 -8.38 -0.95
N ARG A 79 -17.46 -8.16 -0.23
CA ARG A 79 -18.30 -9.25 0.31
C ARG A 79 -19.69 -9.20 -0.30
N ASP A 80 -20.20 -10.37 -0.66
CA ASP A 80 -21.61 -10.52 -1.03
C ASP A 80 -22.48 -10.39 0.23
N GLU A 81 -23.59 -9.70 0.08
CA GLU A 81 -24.54 -9.31 1.12
C GLU A 81 -25.94 -9.15 0.49
N SER A 82 -26.96 -8.86 1.29
CA SER A 82 -28.27 -8.49 0.77
C SER A 82 -28.21 -7.23 -0.12
N ASP A 83 -29.07 -7.18 -1.15
CA ASP A 83 -29.26 -5.99 -1.97
C ASP A 83 -29.70 -4.79 -1.11
N SER A 84 -29.02 -3.66 -1.30
CA SER A 84 -29.47 -2.37 -0.77
C SER A 84 -29.16 -1.27 -1.74
N LYS A 85 -29.82 -0.13 -1.57
CA LYS A 85 -29.41 1.11 -2.23
C LYS A 85 -27.96 1.46 -1.88
N VAL A 86 -27.20 1.86 -2.88
CA VAL A 86 -25.79 2.24 -2.75
C VAL A 86 -25.51 3.62 -3.33
N TRP A 87 -24.38 4.21 -2.95
CA TRP A 87 -23.77 5.33 -3.66
C TRP A 87 -22.69 4.84 -4.61
N TRP A 88 -22.62 5.45 -5.79
CA TRP A 88 -21.55 5.13 -6.72
C TRP A 88 -20.28 5.86 -6.28
N PHE A 89 -19.20 5.09 -6.20
CA PHE A 89 -17.88 5.54 -5.83
C PHE A 89 -16.89 5.36 -6.98
N THR A 90 -16.31 6.46 -7.45
CA THR A 90 -15.32 6.42 -8.53
C THR A 90 -13.93 6.19 -7.95
N THR A 91 -13.43 4.95 -8.02
CA THR A 91 -12.12 4.50 -7.49
C THR A 91 -10.94 5.32 -8.01
N ASP A 92 -10.90 5.63 -9.31
CA ASP A 92 -9.82 6.43 -9.89
C ASP A 92 -9.79 7.87 -9.35
N CYS A 93 -10.96 8.43 -9.04
CA CYS A 93 -11.07 9.75 -8.40
C CYS A 93 -10.51 9.68 -6.97
N VAL A 94 -10.90 8.65 -6.21
CA VAL A 94 -10.48 8.44 -4.82
C VAL A 94 -8.97 8.31 -4.70
N LYS A 95 -8.32 7.59 -5.63
CA LYS A 95 -6.86 7.43 -5.65
C LYS A 95 -6.12 8.73 -5.92
N LYS A 96 -6.69 9.62 -6.74
CA LYS A 96 -6.08 10.92 -7.09
C LYS A 96 -6.32 11.98 -6.01
N GLU A 97 -7.51 11.97 -5.40
CA GLU A 97 -7.91 12.93 -4.39
C GLU A 97 -7.30 12.56 -3.03
N SER A 98 -6.31 13.34 -2.60
CA SER A 98 -5.55 13.04 -1.38
C SER A 98 -6.33 13.24 -0.07
N SER A 99 -7.43 14.00 -0.10
CA SER A 99 -8.15 14.38 1.14
C SER A 99 -9.63 14.76 0.98
N ALA A 100 -10.22 14.76 -0.22
CA ALA A 100 -11.58 15.26 -0.46
C ALA A 100 -12.40 14.27 -1.29
N VAL A 101 -12.75 13.14 -0.70
CA VAL A 101 -13.33 12.00 -1.44
C VAL A 101 -14.81 12.24 -1.77
N LYS A 102 -15.43 13.25 -1.14
CA LYS A 102 -16.81 13.68 -1.45
C LYS A 102 -17.08 13.91 -2.93
N GLY A 103 -16.10 14.47 -3.65
CA GLY A 103 -16.24 14.75 -5.10
C GLY A 103 -16.31 13.50 -5.98
N CYS A 104 -15.96 12.33 -5.43
CA CYS A 104 -15.94 11.06 -6.14
C CYS A 104 -17.26 10.28 -6.01
N LEU A 105 -18.22 10.80 -5.25
CA LEU A 105 -19.54 10.21 -5.03
C LEU A 105 -20.54 10.68 -6.10
N SER A 106 -21.40 9.78 -6.55
CA SER A 106 -22.53 10.08 -7.42
C SER A 106 -23.82 9.43 -6.90
N ASP A 107 -24.94 10.16 -7.01
CA ASP A 107 -26.25 9.78 -6.48
C ASP A 107 -27.07 8.87 -7.41
N TYR A 108 -26.39 8.06 -8.23
CA TYR A 108 -27.07 7.17 -9.17
C TYR A 108 -27.86 6.09 -8.40
N ASP A 109 -29.18 6.03 -8.61
CA ASP A 109 -30.04 5.08 -7.90
C ASP A 109 -29.76 3.66 -8.41
N SER A 110 -29.01 2.91 -7.63
CA SER A 110 -28.64 1.52 -7.89
C SER A 110 -28.77 0.72 -6.60
N SER A 111 -29.16 -0.54 -6.73
CA SER A 111 -29.18 -1.50 -5.63
C SER A 111 -28.19 -2.60 -5.94
N GLU A 112 -27.34 -2.89 -4.98
CA GLU A 112 -26.23 -3.81 -5.15
C GLU A 112 -26.14 -4.74 -3.94
N SER A 113 -25.76 -5.98 -4.20
CA SER A 113 -25.57 -7.01 -3.18
C SER A 113 -24.18 -6.97 -2.57
N ARG A 114 -23.20 -6.27 -3.17
CA ARG A 114 -21.83 -6.27 -2.66
C ARG A 114 -21.54 -5.07 -1.77
N LEU A 115 -20.83 -5.31 -0.68
CA LEU A 115 -20.26 -4.28 0.17
C LEU A 115 -18.74 -4.25 0.06
N LEU A 116 -18.15 -3.08 0.34
CA LEU A 116 -16.72 -2.90 0.46
C LEU A 116 -16.35 -2.87 1.93
N GLN A 117 -15.56 -3.83 2.38
CA GLN A 117 -15.00 -3.86 3.72
C GLN A 117 -13.57 -3.35 3.69
N VAL A 118 -13.25 -2.45 4.62
CA VAL A 118 -11.94 -1.83 4.76
C VAL A 118 -11.46 -2.00 6.19
N ILE A 119 -10.21 -2.40 6.35
CA ILE A 119 -9.54 -2.49 7.64
C ILE A 119 -8.29 -1.62 7.57
N CYS A 120 -8.23 -0.61 8.44
CA CYS A 120 -7.06 0.24 8.61
C CYS A 120 -6.34 -0.09 9.93
N SER A 121 -5.10 0.34 10.07
CA SER A 121 -4.28 0.03 11.25
C SER A 121 -4.64 0.85 12.50
N ASP A 122 -5.39 1.95 12.35
CA ASP A 122 -5.76 2.93 13.39
C ASP A 122 -4.58 3.76 13.94
N SER A 123 -3.40 3.18 14.15
CA SER A 123 -2.33 3.83 14.92
C SER A 123 -1.00 4.03 14.19
N VAL A 124 -0.78 3.41 13.03
CA VAL A 124 0.49 3.49 12.28
C VAL A 124 0.26 3.91 10.82
N ARG A 125 1.23 4.58 10.21
CA ARG A 125 1.25 4.81 8.75
C ARG A 125 2.66 5.03 8.23
N LEU A 126 2.88 4.66 6.97
CA LEU A 126 4.06 5.00 6.20
C LEU A 126 3.73 6.13 5.22
N VAL A 127 4.57 7.16 5.17
CA VAL A 127 4.34 8.37 4.35
C VAL A 127 5.54 8.62 3.44
N GLY A 128 5.29 9.09 2.22
CA GLY A 128 6.34 9.52 1.28
C GLY A 128 7.14 8.39 0.65
N GLY A 129 6.73 7.12 0.81
CA GLY A 129 7.31 6.00 0.09
C GLY A 129 6.76 5.84 -1.33
N ARG A 130 7.40 4.94 -2.10
CA ARG A 130 7.00 4.60 -3.48
C ARG A 130 6.02 3.43 -3.56
N SER A 131 5.73 2.80 -2.44
CA SER A 131 4.80 1.68 -2.27
C SER A 131 4.12 1.78 -0.91
N LEU A 132 3.03 1.04 -0.72
CA LEU A 132 2.40 0.90 0.60
C LEU A 132 3.35 0.26 1.64
N CYS A 133 4.33 -0.53 1.21
CA CYS A 133 5.30 -1.17 2.09
C CYS A 133 6.59 -0.36 2.29
N SER A 134 6.62 0.93 1.94
CA SER A 134 7.78 1.79 2.16
C SER A 134 7.41 3.19 2.61
N GLY A 135 8.29 3.87 3.36
CA GLY A 135 8.15 5.28 3.69
C GLY A 135 8.60 5.64 5.11
N SER A 136 8.37 6.88 5.49
CA SER A 136 8.64 7.40 6.83
C SER A 136 7.54 6.96 7.80
N LEU A 137 7.92 6.34 8.93
CA LEU A 137 6.98 5.85 9.93
C LEU A 137 6.42 7.01 10.77
N GLN A 138 5.10 7.06 10.84
CA GLN A 138 4.36 7.91 11.76
C GLN A 138 3.39 7.08 12.60
N ILE A 139 3.26 7.46 13.87
CA ILE A 139 2.34 6.84 14.82
C ILE A 139 1.34 7.86 15.35
N GLN A 140 0.14 7.41 15.66
CA GLN A 140 -0.86 8.19 16.38
C GLN A 140 -1.05 7.56 17.76
N ASP A 141 -0.76 8.33 18.80
CA ASP A 141 -1.06 7.95 20.18
C ASP A 141 -2.40 8.57 20.56
N GLN A 142 -3.37 7.75 20.95
CA GLN A 142 -4.70 8.21 21.35
C GLN A 142 -4.66 9.16 22.56
N SER A 143 -3.55 9.20 23.32
CA SER A 143 -3.35 10.11 24.45
C SER A 143 -2.81 11.49 24.07
N LEU A 144 -2.31 11.67 22.85
CA LEU A 144 -1.85 12.95 22.31
C LEU A 144 -2.92 13.50 21.37
N ALA A 145 -3.11 14.82 21.36
CA ALA A 145 -4.16 15.49 20.57
C ALA A 145 -4.10 15.06 19.10
N GLN A 146 -4.93 14.08 18.70
CA GLN A 146 -5.19 13.51 17.37
C GLN A 146 -4.16 13.88 16.28
N SER A 147 -2.86 13.64 16.54
CA SER A 147 -1.78 14.09 15.67
C SER A 147 -0.78 12.97 15.44
N TRP A 148 -0.27 12.92 14.23
CA TRP A 148 0.69 11.92 13.79
C TRP A 148 2.10 12.39 14.14
N ALA A 149 2.79 11.61 14.97
CA ALA A 149 4.17 11.85 15.35
C ALA A 149 5.11 10.99 14.51
N GLY A 150 6.18 11.59 13.99
CA GLY A 150 7.27 10.83 13.36
C GLY A 150 8.03 10.01 14.41
N VAL A 151 8.42 8.80 14.03
CA VAL A 151 9.26 7.93 14.87
C VAL A 151 10.73 8.14 14.50
N CYS A 152 11.62 8.23 15.49
CA CYS A 152 13.05 8.46 15.26
C CYS A 152 13.75 7.27 14.60
N GLU A 153 14.78 7.50 13.81
CA GLU A 153 15.73 6.45 13.43
C GLU A 153 16.34 5.77 14.68
N GLY A 154 16.49 4.45 14.63
CA GLY A 154 16.96 3.65 15.78
C GLY A 154 15.89 3.36 16.85
N ALA A 155 14.66 3.86 16.69
CA ALA A 155 13.54 3.58 17.59
C ALA A 155 13.02 2.14 17.53
N LEU A 156 13.16 1.49 16.37
CA LEU A 156 12.74 0.11 16.14
C LEU A 156 13.97 -0.79 16.05
N ASP A 157 13.98 -1.84 16.84
CA ASP A 157 14.88 -2.97 16.62
C ASP A 157 14.33 -3.89 15.51
N ARG A 158 15.06 -4.97 15.19
CA ARG A 158 14.62 -5.93 14.15
C ARG A 158 13.24 -6.50 14.46
N ARG A 159 12.94 -6.79 15.73
CA ARG A 159 11.67 -7.40 16.14
C ARG A 159 10.53 -6.41 16.00
N GLY A 160 10.72 -5.14 16.38
CA GLY A 160 9.74 -4.08 16.18
C GLY A 160 9.48 -3.80 14.70
N ALA A 161 10.51 -3.86 13.86
CA ALA A 161 10.33 -3.77 12.41
C ALA A 161 9.56 -4.98 11.84
N GLU A 162 9.79 -6.20 12.35
CA GLU A 162 9.03 -7.40 11.99
C GLU A 162 7.56 -7.29 12.41
N VAL A 163 7.27 -6.83 13.63
CA VAL A 163 5.90 -6.58 14.11
C VAL A 163 5.21 -5.56 13.23
N LEU A 164 5.85 -4.42 12.95
CA LEU A 164 5.28 -3.38 12.11
C LEU A 164 5.02 -3.88 10.69
N CYS A 165 5.99 -4.49 10.01
CA CYS A 165 5.77 -4.99 8.65
C CYS A 165 4.65 -6.03 8.60
N ARG A 166 4.55 -6.91 9.62
CA ARG A 166 3.44 -7.88 9.75
C ARG A 166 2.10 -7.20 9.99
N GLU A 167 2.03 -6.18 10.85
CA GLU A 167 0.82 -5.38 11.10
C GLU A 167 0.30 -4.75 9.80
N LEU A 168 1.22 -4.23 8.97
CA LEU A 168 0.89 -3.68 7.66
C LEU A 168 0.53 -4.75 6.62
N GLY A 169 0.63 -6.04 6.95
CA GLY A 169 0.49 -7.16 6.00
C GLY A 169 1.56 -7.16 4.91
N CYS A 170 2.71 -6.53 5.16
CA CYS A 170 3.89 -6.61 4.32
C CYS A 170 4.76 -7.82 4.74
N GLY A 171 5.77 -8.15 3.94
CA GLY A 171 6.73 -9.20 4.24
C GLY A 171 7.79 -8.76 5.27
N ALA A 172 8.94 -9.43 5.27
CA ALA A 172 10.02 -9.12 6.22
C ALA A 172 10.61 -7.70 6.01
N PRO A 173 11.12 -7.04 7.07
CA PRO A 173 11.76 -5.73 6.95
C PRO A 173 13.07 -5.82 6.15
N LEU A 174 13.30 -4.84 5.27
CA LEU A 174 14.57 -4.56 4.62
C LEU A 174 15.29 -3.49 5.46
N LEU A 175 15.99 -3.94 6.49
CA LEU A 175 16.73 -3.03 7.36
C LEU A 175 17.96 -2.48 6.63
N GLN A 176 17.89 -1.21 6.23
CA GLN A 176 19.04 -0.41 5.80
C GLN A 176 19.26 0.68 6.85
N GLY A 177 20.46 0.75 7.43
CA GLY A 177 20.86 1.80 8.37
C GLY A 177 20.93 1.35 9.82
N ALA A 178 22.10 1.53 10.43
CA ALA A 178 22.40 1.19 11.82
C ALA A 178 22.30 2.41 12.75
N LEU A 179 21.60 2.19 13.88
CA LEU A 179 21.76 2.75 15.23
C LEU A 179 22.00 4.27 15.41
N SER A 180 20.99 4.93 15.97
CA SER A 180 21.19 6.05 16.90
C SER A 180 20.24 5.91 18.09
N PRO A 181 20.71 5.91 19.35
CA PRO A 181 19.89 5.67 20.54
C PRO A 181 19.24 6.96 21.07
N LEU A 182 18.68 7.80 20.21
CA LEU A 182 18.05 9.05 20.64
C LEU A 182 16.61 9.12 20.11
N GLY A 183 15.68 8.58 20.88
CA GLY A 183 14.24 8.65 20.59
C GLY A 183 13.39 7.68 21.41
N GLN A 184 12.08 7.72 21.18
CA GLN A 184 11.15 6.67 21.64
C GLN A 184 11.67 5.31 21.15
N THR A 185 11.73 4.33 22.04
CA THR A 185 12.21 2.98 21.66
C THR A 185 11.11 1.97 21.91
N PHE A 186 10.77 1.22 20.87
CA PHE A 186 9.85 0.08 20.95
C PHE A 186 10.66 -1.16 21.29
N HIS A 187 10.28 -1.82 22.38
CA HIS A 187 10.86 -3.05 22.86
C HIS A 187 9.85 -4.17 22.62
N CYS A 188 9.87 -4.71 21.40
CA CYS A 188 8.96 -5.78 21.01
C CYS A 188 9.58 -7.16 21.27
N GLU A 189 8.77 -8.11 21.70
CA GLU A 189 9.11 -9.52 21.79
C GLU A 189 9.15 -10.19 20.40
N GLY A 190 8.33 -9.69 19.46
CA GLY A 190 8.17 -10.18 18.09
C GLY A 190 6.87 -10.95 17.84
N ASN A 191 6.07 -11.20 18.87
CA ASN A 191 4.79 -11.92 18.80
C ASN A 191 3.57 -10.98 18.79
N GLU A 192 3.79 -9.68 18.98
CA GLU A 192 2.74 -8.67 19.02
C GLU A 192 2.04 -8.52 17.68
N SER A 193 0.71 -8.36 17.69
CA SER A 193 -0.05 -8.14 16.45
C SER A 193 0.03 -6.70 15.96
N LYS A 194 0.22 -5.74 16.88
CA LYS A 194 0.38 -4.31 16.56
C LYS A 194 1.62 -3.74 17.23
N LEU A 195 2.26 -2.77 16.57
CA LEU A 195 3.40 -2.05 17.12
C LEU A 195 3.05 -1.30 18.42
N MET A 196 1.79 -0.89 18.54
CA MET A 196 1.31 -0.20 19.74
C MET A 196 1.20 -1.09 20.97
N ASP A 197 1.19 -2.42 20.80
CA ASP A 197 1.15 -3.39 21.90
C ASP A 197 2.53 -3.64 22.51
N CYS A 198 3.61 -3.22 21.83
CA CYS A 198 4.96 -3.34 22.35
C CYS A 198 5.22 -2.36 23.51
N ASN A 199 6.11 -2.77 24.42
CA ASN A 199 6.56 -1.88 25.48
C ASN A 199 7.34 -0.69 24.89
N ARG A 200 7.06 0.52 25.36
CA ARG A 200 7.59 1.78 24.80
C ARG A 200 8.22 2.64 25.88
N THR A 201 9.45 3.09 25.63
CA THR A 201 10.09 4.10 26.47
C THR A 201 9.91 5.47 25.85
N ARG A 202 9.16 6.35 26.51
CA ARG A 202 8.93 7.73 26.04
C ARG A 202 9.99 8.68 26.60
N THR A 203 11.06 8.87 25.85
CA THR A 203 11.98 10.00 26.03
C THR A 203 11.31 11.27 25.50
N GLY A 204 11.57 12.41 26.15
CA GLY A 204 10.92 13.69 25.87
C GLY A 204 11.08 14.16 24.41
N PRO A 205 10.35 15.21 24.00
CA PRO A 205 10.38 15.70 22.62
C PRO A 205 11.80 16.17 22.27
N GLY A 206 12.48 15.40 21.42
CA GLY A 206 13.75 15.75 20.79
C GLY A 206 13.59 15.69 19.29
N THR A 207 14.23 16.62 18.58
CA THR A 207 14.27 16.58 17.12
C THR A 207 15.23 15.48 16.68
N CYS A 208 14.72 14.46 16.01
CA CYS A 208 15.48 13.32 15.48
C CYS A 208 15.16 13.13 13.99
N PRO A 209 16.06 12.51 13.21
CA PRO A 209 15.72 12.07 11.86
C PRO A 209 14.59 11.02 11.93
N THR A 210 13.61 11.13 11.04
CA THR A 210 12.47 10.20 10.97
C THR A 210 12.90 8.86 10.39
N LEU A 211 12.47 7.77 11.02
CA LEU A 211 12.69 6.40 10.57
C LEU A 211 12.02 6.14 9.23
N ASN A 212 12.83 5.87 8.22
CA ASN A 212 12.38 5.33 6.95
C ASN A 212 12.45 3.80 6.99
N LEU A 213 11.31 3.14 6.79
CA LEU A 213 11.20 1.69 6.76
C LEU A 213 10.80 1.24 5.36
N THR A 214 11.46 0.19 4.87
CA THR A 214 11.00 -0.57 3.71
C THR A 214 10.77 -2.01 4.15
N CYS A 215 9.57 -2.52 3.91
CA CYS A 215 9.23 -3.93 4.07
C CYS A 215 9.26 -4.59 2.69
N LYS A 216 9.68 -5.86 2.62
CA LYS A 216 9.51 -6.66 1.41
C LYS A 216 8.04 -6.73 1.05
N GLU A 217 7.73 -6.68 -0.24
CA GLU A 217 6.38 -7.02 -0.67
C GLU A 217 6.12 -8.51 -0.45
N PRO A 218 4.87 -8.91 -0.14
CA PRO A 218 4.47 -10.31 -0.06
C PRO A 218 4.35 -10.89 -1.49
N LEU A 219 5.48 -10.92 -2.19
CA LEU A 219 5.63 -11.23 -3.60
C LEU A 219 6.74 -12.27 -3.77
N ARG A 220 6.60 -13.18 -4.74
CA ARG A 220 7.64 -14.15 -5.11
C ARG A 220 7.59 -14.48 -6.59
N LEU A 221 8.72 -14.98 -7.10
CA LEU A 221 8.80 -15.58 -8.44
C LEU A 221 8.98 -17.09 -8.29
N VAL A 222 8.16 -17.87 -8.98
CA VAL A 222 8.12 -19.34 -8.88
C VAL A 222 8.44 -19.98 -10.22
N GLY A 223 9.19 -21.08 -10.19
CA GLY A 223 9.47 -21.89 -11.39
C GLY A 223 10.57 -21.36 -12.31
N GLY A 224 11.29 -20.31 -11.91
CA GLY A 224 12.48 -19.83 -12.61
C GLY A 224 13.79 -20.36 -12.03
N ALA A 225 14.91 -19.99 -12.65
CA ALA A 225 16.24 -20.44 -12.25
C ALA A 225 16.77 -19.83 -10.93
N SER A 226 16.21 -18.71 -10.47
CA SER A 226 16.58 -18.05 -9.21
C SER A 226 15.37 -17.42 -8.52
N ARG A 227 15.57 -16.83 -7.33
CA ARG A 227 14.52 -16.05 -6.63
C ARG A 227 14.09 -14.78 -7.38
N CYS A 228 14.86 -14.39 -8.41
CA CYS A 228 14.68 -13.19 -9.21
C CYS A 228 14.17 -13.53 -10.63
N GLU A 229 13.67 -14.74 -10.83
CA GLU A 229 13.16 -15.24 -12.09
C GLU A 229 11.93 -16.14 -11.88
N GLY A 230 10.90 -15.99 -12.70
CA GLY A 230 9.78 -16.94 -12.77
C GLY A 230 8.40 -16.29 -12.84
N THR A 231 7.38 -17.08 -12.50
CA THR A 231 5.97 -16.67 -12.48
C THR A 231 5.67 -15.83 -11.25
N VAL A 232 5.01 -14.68 -11.45
CA VAL A 232 4.62 -13.75 -10.38
C VAL A 232 3.50 -14.35 -9.53
N GLU A 233 3.78 -14.56 -8.25
CA GLU A 233 2.79 -14.89 -7.23
C GLU A 233 2.82 -13.88 -6.09
N ALA A 234 1.65 -13.53 -5.56
CA ALA A 234 1.52 -12.63 -4.42
C ALA A 234 0.67 -13.28 -3.32
N GLU A 235 0.94 -12.90 -2.07
CA GLU A 235 0.14 -13.28 -0.92
C GLU A 235 -0.84 -12.17 -0.57
N LEU A 236 -2.12 -12.52 -0.53
CA LEU A 236 -3.18 -11.66 -0.03
C LEU A 236 -3.99 -12.46 0.98
N ARG A 237 -4.12 -11.95 2.21
CA ARG A 237 -4.85 -12.60 3.32
C ARG A 237 -4.40 -14.04 3.62
N GLY A 238 -3.09 -14.29 3.60
CA GLY A 238 -2.53 -15.62 3.93
C GLY A 238 -2.53 -16.62 2.77
N GLU A 239 -3.03 -16.23 1.59
CA GLU A 239 -3.10 -17.11 0.42
C GLU A 239 -2.19 -16.62 -0.70
N TRP A 240 -1.27 -17.49 -1.12
CA TRP A 240 -0.45 -17.31 -2.32
C TRP A 240 -1.24 -17.70 -3.56
N ARG A 241 -1.33 -16.81 -4.55
CA ARG A 241 -1.88 -17.11 -5.87
C ARG A 241 -1.07 -16.43 -6.97
N ARG A 242 -1.17 -16.97 -8.19
CA ARG A 242 -0.65 -16.34 -9.40
C ARG A 242 -1.28 -14.96 -9.59
N VAL A 243 -0.48 -14.00 -10.02
CA VAL A 243 -0.93 -12.67 -10.40
C VAL A 243 -1.16 -12.66 -11.91
N VAL A 244 -2.29 -12.12 -12.34
CA VAL A 244 -2.62 -11.87 -13.74
C VAL A 244 -3.07 -10.43 -13.92
N THR A 245 -2.95 -9.92 -15.14
CA THR A 245 -3.52 -8.61 -15.48
C THR A 245 -4.82 -8.79 -16.26
N SER A 246 -5.75 -7.85 -16.08
CA SER A 246 -6.96 -7.74 -16.91
C SER A 246 -6.81 -6.74 -18.07
N ASP A 247 -5.70 -6.00 -18.11
CA ASP A 247 -5.36 -5.09 -19.21
C ASP A 247 -4.33 -5.73 -20.17
N PRO A 248 -4.34 -5.39 -21.47
CA PRO A 248 -3.56 -6.12 -22.49
C PRO A 248 -2.06 -5.80 -22.50
N LEU A 249 -1.52 -5.19 -21.44
CA LEU A 249 -0.19 -4.56 -21.48
C LEU A 249 0.65 -4.92 -20.25
N TRP A 250 1.04 -6.19 -20.11
CA TRP A 250 2.16 -6.55 -19.23
C TRP A 250 3.49 -6.17 -19.89
N ASP A 251 4.26 -5.27 -19.28
CA ASP A 251 5.50 -4.76 -19.87
C ASP A 251 6.66 -4.61 -18.86
N LEU A 252 7.82 -4.18 -19.37
CA LEU A 252 9.04 -4.03 -18.57
C LEU A 252 8.90 -3.01 -17.43
N GLU A 253 8.03 -2.01 -17.56
CA GLU A 253 7.81 -1.02 -16.51
C GLU A 253 7.04 -1.65 -15.34
N ALA A 254 6.05 -2.49 -15.65
CA ALA A 254 5.34 -3.28 -14.65
C ALA A 254 6.25 -4.32 -13.99
N ALA A 255 7.05 -5.04 -14.78
CA ALA A 255 8.06 -5.97 -14.26
C ALA A 255 9.11 -5.26 -13.40
N ALA A 256 9.45 -4.00 -13.68
CA ALA A 256 10.38 -3.24 -12.84
C ALA A 256 9.82 -2.95 -11.44
N ALA A 257 8.49 -2.84 -11.29
CA ALA A 257 7.86 -2.75 -9.97
C ALA A 257 7.98 -4.08 -9.21
N VAL A 258 7.80 -5.22 -9.88
CA VAL A 258 8.01 -6.57 -9.32
C VAL A 258 9.46 -6.75 -8.85
N CYS A 259 10.43 -6.49 -9.72
CA CYS A 259 11.86 -6.64 -9.40
C CYS A 259 12.31 -5.75 -8.24
N ARG A 260 11.75 -4.55 -8.15
CA ARG A 260 11.98 -3.63 -7.02
C ARG A 260 11.39 -4.15 -5.72
N GLY A 261 10.13 -4.61 -5.74
CA GLY A 261 9.45 -5.16 -4.56
C GLY A 261 10.13 -6.41 -3.99
N LEU A 262 10.83 -7.16 -4.85
CA LEU A 262 11.61 -8.35 -4.48
C LEU A 262 13.05 -8.06 -4.08
N ASP A 263 13.55 -6.84 -4.28
CA ASP A 263 14.97 -6.49 -4.15
C ASP A 263 15.87 -7.38 -5.04
N CYS A 264 15.56 -7.36 -6.34
CA CYS A 264 16.19 -8.16 -7.40
C CYS A 264 16.81 -7.30 -8.52
N GLY A 265 16.93 -5.99 -8.32
CA GLY A 265 17.49 -5.06 -9.29
C GLY A 265 16.48 -4.62 -10.36
N SER A 266 16.94 -4.55 -11.62
CA SER A 266 16.15 -4.05 -12.75
C SER A 266 15.42 -5.16 -13.49
N ALA A 267 14.31 -4.85 -14.15
CA ALA A 267 13.62 -5.80 -15.03
C ALA A 267 14.41 -6.05 -16.31
N VAL A 268 14.54 -7.32 -16.67
CA VAL A 268 15.21 -7.82 -17.88
C VAL A 268 14.19 -8.35 -18.88
N SER A 269 13.15 -9.04 -18.40
CA SER A 269 12.06 -9.56 -19.25
C SER A 269 10.71 -9.47 -18.54
N ALA A 270 9.66 -9.29 -19.35
CA ALA A 270 8.26 -9.28 -18.96
C ALA A 270 7.47 -10.04 -20.03
N GLU A 271 6.90 -11.18 -19.68
CA GLU A 271 6.15 -12.02 -20.63
C GLU A 271 4.84 -12.49 -20.01
N GLU A 272 3.78 -12.52 -20.82
CA GLU A 272 2.53 -13.18 -20.48
C GLU A 272 2.44 -14.50 -21.25
N ARG A 273 2.14 -15.59 -20.55
CA ARG A 273 1.98 -16.93 -21.14
C ARG A 273 0.70 -17.57 -20.67
N ASP A 274 0.12 -18.42 -21.49
CA ASP A 274 -1.03 -19.23 -21.10
C ASP A 274 -0.59 -20.62 -20.62
N GLU A 275 -1.25 -21.10 -19.56
CA GLU A 275 -1.15 -22.47 -19.07
C GLU A 275 -2.39 -23.30 -19.41
N SER A 276 -2.23 -24.62 -19.35
CA SER A 276 -3.33 -25.55 -19.56
C SER A 276 -4.30 -25.62 -18.39
N ASP A 277 -3.85 -25.29 -17.16
CA ASP A 277 -4.66 -25.40 -15.95
C ASP A 277 -5.21 -24.04 -15.49
N ARG A 278 -6.49 -24.04 -15.16
CA ARG A 278 -7.22 -22.86 -14.71
C ARG A 278 -7.13 -22.79 -13.19
N SER A 279 -6.33 -21.87 -12.67
CA SER A 279 -6.24 -21.67 -11.21
C SER A 279 -7.01 -20.43 -10.77
N LYS A 280 -7.30 -20.37 -9.47
CA LYS A 280 -7.62 -19.09 -8.83
C LYS A 280 -6.40 -18.17 -8.92
N VAL A 281 -6.64 -16.90 -9.18
CA VAL A 281 -5.60 -15.89 -9.40
C VAL A 281 -5.96 -14.60 -8.68
N TRP A 282 -4.96 -13.74 -8.48
CA TRP A 282 -5.15 -12.34 -8.15
C TRP A 282 -5.09 -11.50 -9.42
N ASN A 283 -6.01 -10.54 -9.56
CA ASN A 283 -5.94 -9.60 -10.67
C ASN A 283 -5.22 -8.33 -10.22
N VAL A 284 -4.55 -7.70 -11.17
CA VAL A 284 -3.99 -6.35 -11.06
C VAL A 284 -4.28 -5.57 -12.33
N TYR A 285 -4.25 -4.24 -12.23
CA TYR A 285 -4.09 -3.38 -13.40
C TYR A 285 -2.62 -3.04 -13.57
N THR A 286 -2.07 -3.27 -14.76
CA THR A 286 -0.67 -2.94 -15.04
C THR A 286 -0.42 -1.46 -14.84
N ALA A 287 -1.35 -0.59 -15.24
CA ALA A 287 -1.25 0.85 -15.01
C ALA A 287 -1.08 1.22 -13.53
N CYS A 288 -1.71 0.47 -12.61
CA CYS A 288 -1.55 0.65 -11.17
C CYS A 288 -0.17 0.17 -10.72
N VAL A 289 0.24 -1.04 -11.14
CA VAL A 289 1.52 -1.65 -10.74
C VAL A 289 2.71 -0.77 -11.12
N LYS A 290 2.66 -0.11 -12.28
CA LYS A 290 3.69 0.85 -12.71
C LYS A 290 3.86 2.04 -11.76
N GLN A 291 2.77 2.50 -11.16
CA GLN A 291 2.72 3.70 -10.32
C GLN A 291 2.93 3.42 -8.83
N SER A 292 2.70 2.16 -8.39
CA SER A 292 2.84 1.76 -6.99
C SER A 292 3.56 0.40 -6.87
N SER A 293 2.89 -0.56 -6.24
CA SER A 293 3.36 -1.86 -5.80
C SER A 293 2.35 -2.92 -6.20
N VAL A 294 2.80 -4.16 -6.38
CA VAL A 294 1.90 -5.25 -6.75
C VAL A 294 0.84 -5.39 -5.68
N LYS A 295 1.25 -5.42 -4.40
CA LYS A 295 0.33 -5.52 -3.26
C LYS A 295 -0.76 -4.44 -3.26
N GLY A 296 -0.40 -3.19 -3.54
CA GLY A 296 -1.36 -2.07 -3.57
C GLY A 296 -2.47 -2.24 -4.61
N CYS A 297 -2.12 -2.89 -5.71
CA CYS A 297 -2.98 -3.04 -6.89
C CYS A 297 -3.72 -4.38 -6.93
N LEU A 298 -3.51 -5.27 -5.95
CA LEU A 298 -4.21 -6.55 -5.87
C LEU A 298 -5.70 -6.30 -5.59
N TYR A 299 -6.55 -6.93 -6.38
CA TYR A 299 -7.96 -7.06 -6.09
C TYR A 299 -8.45 -8.46 -6.43
N ASP A 300 -9.54 -8.86 -5.77
CA ASP A 300 -10.04 -10.22 -5.83
C ASP A 300 -10.78 -10.51 -7.14
N VAL A 301 -10.90 -11.80 -7.42
CA VAL A 301 -11.84 -12.48 -8.33
C VAL A 301 -11.32 -12.74 -9.74
N GLY A 302 -10.74 -13.92 -9.92
CA GLY A 302 -10.52 -14.49 -11.24
C GLY A 302 -10.26 -15.99 -11.21
N SER A 303 -10.46 -16.62 -12.37
CA SER A 303 -9.84 -17.90 -12.68
C SER A 303 -9.28 -17.78 -14.07
N SER A 304 -7.97 -17.79 -14.19
CA SER A 304 -7.25 -17.54 -15.43
C SER A 304 -6.36 -18.73 -15.80
N TYR A 305 -6.07 -18.82 -17.09
CA TYR A 305 -5.05 -19.69 -17.65
C TYR A 305 -3.70 -18.97 -17.71
N SER A 306 -3.70 -17.64 -17.75
CA SER A 306 -2.51 -16.85 -17.98
C SER A 306 -1.62 -16.78 -16.73
N LEU A 307 -0.34 -16.60 -16.97
CA LEU A 307 0.68 -16.32 -15.98
C LEU A 307 1.59 -15.21 -16.47
N LEU A 308 2.05 -14.41 -15.52
CA LEU A 308 3.00 -13.32 -15.77
C LEU A 308 4.38 -13.81 -15.37
N GLN A 309 5.32 -13.84 -16.32
CA GLN A 309 6.72 -14.14 -16.07
C GLN A 309 7.54 -12.86 -16.00
N VAL A 310 8.49 -12.86 -15.07
CA VAL A 310 9.46 -11.78 -14.88
C VAL A 310 10.85 -12.37 -14.74
N ILE A 311 11.80 -11.74 -15.41
CA ILE A 311 13.23 -11.94 -15.19
C ILE A 311 13.81 -10.62 -14.71
N CYS A 312 14.49 -10.62 -13.57
CA CYS A 312 15.21 -9.47 -13.04
C CYS A 312 16.72 -9.65 -13.21
N SER A 313 17.49 -8.57 -13.08
CA SER A 313 18.95 -8.60 -13.27
C SER A 313 19.68 -9.43 -12.20
N ASP A 314 19.03 -9.68 -11.06
CA ASP A 314 19.62 -10.22 -9.83
C ASP A 314 20.68 -9.25 -9.26
N LEU A 315 20.63 -8.95 -7.96
CA LEU A 315 21.62 -8.06 -7.33
C LEU A 315 22.92 -8.79 -6.98
N LEU A 316 23.08 -10.04 -7.44
CA LEU A 316 24.35 -10.75 -7.36
C LEU A 316 25.37 -9.99 -8.21
N ASN A 317 26.25 -9.25 -7.51
CA ASN A 317 27.43 -8.56 -8.04
C ASN A 317 27.89 -9.13 -9.38
N VAL A 318 27.83 -8.30 -10.41
CA VAL A 318 28.62 -8.52 -11.63
C VAL A 318 30.05 -8.82 -11.16
N PRO A 319 30.65 -9.98 -11.49
CA PRO A 319 32.06 -10.15 -11.24
C PRO A 319 32.76 -9.05 -12.05
N GLU A 320 33.53 -8.19 -11.39
CA GLU A 320 34.50 -7.34 -12.10
C GLU A 320 35.44 -8.29 -12.84
N VAL A 321 35.11 -8.57 -14.09
CA VAL A 321 36.07 -9.14 -15.04
C VAL A 321 37.06 -8.00 -15.30
N SER A 322 38.08 -7.95 -14.46
CA SER A 322 39.27 -7.15 -14.72
C SER A 322 39.96 -7.77 -15.93
N VAL A 323 39.69 -7.19 -17.11
CA VAL A 323 40.51 -7.45 -18.30
C VAL A 323 41.85 -6.79 -18.04
N SER A 324 42.82 -7.57 -17.56
CA SER A 324 44.20 -7.15 -17.53
C SER A 324 44.68 -6.99 -18.98
N GLU A 325 44.84 -5.75 -19.44
CA GLU A 325 45.50 -5.45 -20.70
C GLU A 325 46.91 -6.05 -20.66
N GLY A 326 47.14 -7.08 -21.48
CA GLY A 326 48.46 -7.64 -21.72
C GLY A 326 49.32 -6.59 -22.41
N VAL A 327 50.34 -6.11 -21.70
CA VAL A 327 51.40 -5.27 -22.27
C VAL A 327 52.15 -6.09 -23.32
N TRP A 328 51.90 -5.78 -24.59
CA TRP A 328 52.73 -6.28 -25.69
C TRP A 328 53.95 -5.35 -25.82
N ALA A 329 55.10 -5.81 -25.34
CA ALA A 329 56.37 -5.12 -25.57
C ALA A 329 56.81 -5.37 -27.04
N PRO A 330 57.12 -4.32 -27.83
CA PRO A 330 57.68 -4.51 -29.15
C PRO A 330 59.12 -5.01 -29.02
N ARG A 331 59.43 -6.04 -29.83
CA ARG A 331 60.78 -6.61 -29.98
C ARG A 331 61.60 -5.61 -30.80
N ALA A 332 62.71 -5.14 -30.25
CA ALA A 332 63.67 -4.31 -30.98
C ALA A 332 64.47 -5.18 -31.96
N GLU A 333 64.50 -4.77 -33.23
CA GLU A 333 65.56 -5.10 -34.19
C GLU A 333 66.41 -3.84 -34.41
#